data_AF-A0A9E5TMC4-F1
#
_entry.id   AF-A0A9E5TMC4-F1
#
_cell.length_a   1.000
_cell.length_b   1.000
_cell.length_c   1.000
_cell.angle_alpha   90.00
_cell.angle_beta   90.00
_cell.angle_gamma   90.00
#
_symmetry.space_group_name_H-M   'P 1'
#
loop_
_entity.id
_entity.type
_entity.pdbx_description
1 polymer ?
#
loop_
_entity_poly.entity_id
_entity_poly.type
_entity_poly.pdbx_seq_one_letter_code
_entity_poly.pdbx_strand_id
1 'polypeptide(L)'
;MRNRSVFISGTLDARTPPSNAEEVRAGFPNSEHMIIENGTHDDDLFLPSQLILQGVLEFLRGEPVSETRVRLERKFVTQAPWEN
;
A
#
# COMPACT_ATOMS: atom_id res chain seq x y z
N MET A 1 23.69 9.19 6.70
CA MET A 1 22.70 8.16 6.28
C MET A 1 22.02 8.69 5.02
N ARG A 2 21.85 7.87 3.97
CA ARG A 2 21.07 8.29 2.80
C ARG A 2 19.59 8.24 3.18
N ASN A 3 18.87 9.34 3.06
CA ASN A 3 17.42 9.35 3.29
C ASN A 3 16.79 8.39 2.25
N ARG A 4 16.05 7.39 2.74
CA ARG A 4 15.21 6.49 1.94
C ARG A 4 13.76 6.75 2.30
N SER A 5 12.86 6.53 1.36
CA SER A 5 11.43 6.63 1.59
C SER A 5 10.72 5.47 0.94
N VAL A 6 9.67 4.98 1.57
CA VAL A 6 8.76 4.01 0.98
C VAL A 6 7.39 4.64 0.89
N PHE A 7 6.80 4.61 -0.28
CA PHE A 7 5.43 5.01 -0.53
C PHE A 7 4.57 3.75 -0.56
N ILE A 8 3.41 3.81 0.07
CA ILE A 8 2.43 2.73 0.06
C ILE A 8 1.10 3.33 -0.39
N SER A 9 0.48 2.76 -1.42
CA SER A 9 -0.81 3.24 -1.94
C SER A 9 -1.75 2.09 -2.27
N GLY A 10 -3.05 2.31 -2.16
CA GLY A 10 -4.08 1.34 -2.50
C GLY A 10 -4.75 1.63 -3.85
N THR A 11 -5.01 0.62 -4.68
CA THR A 11 -5.67 0.84 -5.98
C THR A 11 -7.16 1.17 -5.89
N LEU A 12 -7.79 0.96 -4.73
CA LEU A 12 -9.16 1.35 -4.42
C LEU A 12 -9.23 2.53 -3.43
N ASP A 13 -8.09 3.17 -3.15
CA ASP A 13 -8.05 4.40 -2.37
C ASP A 13 -8.45 5.60 -3.25
N ALA A 14 -9.67 6.07 -3.09
CA ALA A 14 -10.19 7.24 -3.79
C ALA A 14 -9.68 8.58 -3.21
N ARG A 15 -9.10 8.58 -2.00
CA ARG A 15 -8.57 9.80 -1.34
C ARG A 15 -7.12 10.04 -1.78
N THR A 16 -6.32 8.98 -1.86
CA THR A 16 -4.89 9.01 -2.18
C THR A 16 -4.51 7.88 -3.14
N PRO A 17 -4.94 7.93 -4.42
CA PRO A 17 -4.67 6.88 -5.39
C PRO A 17 -3.17 6.77 -5.72
N PRO A 18 -2.71 5.67 -6.36
CA PRO A 18 -1.29 5.46 -6.67
C PRO A 18 -0.65 6.60 -7.47
N SER A 19 -1.40 7.29 -8.32
CA SER A 19 -0.92 8.46 -9.07
C SER A 19 -0.42 9.59 -8.15
N ASN A 20 -1.05 9.79 -6.99
CA ASN A 20 -0.63 10.82 -6.04
C ASN A 20 0.73 10.45 -5.42
N ALA A 21 0.92 9.17 -5.08
CA ALA A 21 2.20 8.69 -4.59
C ALA A 21 3.30 8.80 -5.65
N GLU A 22 2.98 8.53 -6.92
CA GLU A 22 3.89 8.74 -8.05
C GLU A 22 4.31 10.22 -8.21
N GLU A 23 3.36 11.15 -8.08
CA GLU A 23 3.65 12.59 -8.15
C GLU A 23 4.58 13.03 -7.01
N VAL A 24 4.27 12.63 -5.77
CA VAL A 24 5.05 13.05 -4.60
C VAL A 24 6.44 12.39 -4.60
N ARG A 25 6.54 11.09 -4.95
CA ARG A 25 7.82 10.37 -4.91
C ARG A 25 8.83 10.93 -5.92
N ALA A 26 8.41 11.69 -6.92
CA ALA A 26 9.32 12.39 -7.84
C ALA A 26 10.30 13.32 -7.10
N GLY A 27 9.92 13.84 -5.91
CA GLY A 27 10.80 14.60 -5.02
C GLY A 27 11.74 13.76 -4.14
N PHE A 28 11.64 12.43 -4.18
CA PHE A 28 12.37 11.51 -3.32
C PHE A 28 13.25 10.58 -4.18
N PRO A 29 14.48 10.99 -4.53
CA PRO A 29 15.31 10.27 -5.52
C PRO A 29 15.76 8.86 -5.11
N ASN A 30 15.54 8.48 -3.84
CA ASN A 30 15.84 7.17 -3.28
C ASN A 30 14.59 6.59 -2.62
N SER A 31 13.52 6.52 -3.41
CA SER A 31 12.21 6.02 -2.99
C SER A 31 11.88 4.66 -3.60
N GLU A 32 11.12 3.86 -2.87
CA GLU A 32 10.41 2.69 -3.38
C GLU A 32 8.90 2.91 -3.26
N HIS A 33 8.12 2.22 -4.09
CA HIS A 33 6.66 2.31 -4.08
C HIS A 33 6.05 0.92 -4.06
N MET A 34 5.35 0.59 -2.97
CA MET A 34 4.58 -0.63 -2.82
C MET A 34 3.10 -0.34 -3.09
N ILE A 35 2.54 -0.98 -4.10
CA ILE A 35 1.15 -0.80 -4.52
C ILE A 35 0.30 -1.96 -3.99
N ILE A 36 -0.71 -1.64 -3.21
CA ILE A 36 -1.65 -2.60 -2.64
C ILE A 36 -2.88 -2.70 -3.56
N GLU A 37 -2.93 -3.74 -4.38
CA GLU A 37 -4.08 -4.01 -5.23
C GLU A 37 -5.29 -4.36 -4.35
N ASN A 38 -6.42 -3.75 -4.67
CA ASN A 38 -7.65 -3.76 -3.87
C ASN A 38 -7.54 -3.09 -2.49
N GLY A 39 -6.45 -2.37 -2.20
CA GLY A 39 -6.29 -1.59 -0.97
C GLY A 39 -7.13 -0.31 -0.99
N THR A 40 -7.81 -0.01 0.11
CA THR A 40 -8.55 1.24 0.37
C THR A 40 -7.80 2.12 1.37
N HIS A 41 -8.24 3.37 1.54
CA HIS A 41 -7.60 4.31 2.45
C HIS A 41 -7.55 3.82 3.92
N ASP A 42 -8.64 3.22 4.37
CA ASP A 42 -8.84 2.86 5.78
C ASP A 42 -8.49 1.38 6.05
N ASP A 43 -7.76 0.70 5.15
CA ASP A 43 -7.28 -0.65 5.46
C ASP A 43 -6.19 -0.59 6.52
N ASP A 44 -6.30 -1.47 7.52
CA ASP A 44 -5.21 -1.74 8.44
C ASP A 44 -4.02 -2.30 7.66
N LEU A 45 -3.02 -1.48 7.33
CA LEU A 45 -1.93 -1.81 6.41
C LEU A 45 -1.24 -3.18 6.65
N PHE A 46 -1.19 -3.66 7.90
CA PHE A 46 -0.42 -4.86 8.28
C PHE A 46 -1.26 -6.10 8.56
N LEU A 47 -2.57 -5.95 8.81
CA LEU A 47 -3.44 -7.07 9.17
C LEU A 47 -3.87 -7.96 7.99
N PRO A 48 -4.09 -7.45 6.76
CA PRO A 48 -4.67 -8.25 5.69
C PRO A 48 -3.62 -9.06 4.92
N SER A 49 -2.32 -8.77 5.07
CA SER A 49 -1.25 -9.52 4.40
C SER A 49 0.10 -9.41 5.11
N GLN A 50 0.73 -10.56 5.36
CA GLN A 50 2.10 -10.65 5.87
C GLN A 50 3.14 -10.07 4.89
N LEU A 51 2.83 -10.01 3.59
CA LEU A 51 3.74 -9.47 2.58
C LEU A 51 3.94 -7.95 2.75
N ILE A 52 2.90 -7.23 3.18
CA ILE A 52 2.99 -5.79 3.44
C ILE A 52 3.91 -5.55 4.64
N LEU A 53 3.71 -6.31 5.72
CA LEU A 53 4.58 -6.26 6.90
C LEU A 53 6.02 -6.58 6.54
N GLN A 54 6.25 -7.63 5.75
CA GLN A 54 7.58 -8.02 5.30
C GLN A 54 8.27 -6.90 4.51
N GLY A 55 7.59 -6.29 3.53
CA GLY A 55 8.15 -5.18 2.75
C GLY A 55 8.51 -3.97 3.61
N VAL A 56 7.69 -3.64 4.62
CA VAL A 56 8.03 -2.58 5.59
C VAL A 56 9.26 -2.96 6.43
N LEU A 57 9.37 -4.21 6.89
CA LEU A 57 10.54 -4.68 7.65
C LEU A 57 11.82 -4.66 6.81
N GLU A 58 11.76 -5.08 5.55
CA GLU A 58 12.87 -5.01 4.59
C GLU A 58 13.35 -3.56 4.44
N PHE A 59 12.43 -2.64 4.18
CA PHE A 59 12.74 -1.22 4.08
C PHE A 59 13.42 -0.68 5.36
N LEU A 60 12.89 -1.03 6.54
CA LEU A 60 13.45 -0.61 7.83
C LEU A 60 14.84 -1.19 8.12
N ARG A 61 15.15 -2.38 7.60
CA ARG A 61 16.50 -2.97 7.64
C ARG A 61 17.47 -2.34 6.63
N GLY A 62 16.98 -1.47 5.75
CA GLY A 62 17.75 -0.91 4.64
C GLY A 62 17.89 -1.87 3.46
N GLU A 63 17.10 -2.93 3.43
CA GLU A 63 17.00 -3.87 2.32
C GLU A 63 16.04 -3.31 1.25
N PRO A 64 16.18 -3.71 -0.03
CA PRO A 64 15.16 -3.43 -1.04
C PRO A 64 13.83 -4.09 -0.67
N VAL A 65 12.72 -3.41 -0.97
CA VAL A 65 11.37 -3.99 -0.83
C VAL A 65 11.20 -5.04 -1.92
N SER A 66 11.13 -6.30 -1.53
CA SER A 66 11.04 -7.44 -2.44
C SER A 66 9.72 -7.48 -3.21
N GLU A 67 8.61 -7.16 -2.53
CA GLU A 67 7.27 -7.18 -3.08
C GLU A 67 6.73 -5.75 -3.26
N THR A 68 6.84 -5.23 -4.49
CA THR A 68 6.34 -3.89 -4.83
C THR A 68 4.87 -3.88 -5.22
N ARG A 69 4.24 -5.06 -5.33
CA ARG A 69 2.81 -5.21 -5.59
C ARG A 69 2.23 -6.33 -4.73
N VAL A 70 1.26 -5.99 -3.89
CA VAL A 70 0.57 -6.95 -3.02
C VAL A 70 -0.91 -6.89 -3.31
N ARG A 71 -1.54 -8.03 -3.65
CA ARG A 71 -2.99 -8.10 -3.86
C ARG A 71 -3.71 -8.52 -2.60
N LEU A 72 -4.71 -7.76 -2.20
CA LEU A 72 -5.64 -8.15 -1.14
C LEU A 72 -6.86 -8.87 -1.72
N GLU A 73 -7.19 -10.00 -1.10
CA GLU A 73 -8.45 -10.70 -1.37
C GLU A 73 -9.59 -9.97 -0.66
N ARG A 74 -10.52 -9.40 -1.44
CA ARG A 74 -11.71 -8.73 -0.90
C ARG A 74 -12.94 -9.60 -1.08
N LYS A 75 -13.66 -9.82 0.01
CA LYS A 75 -15.02 -10.38 -0.05
C LYS A 75 -16.01 -9.23 -0.07
N PHE A 76 -16.59 -8.96 -1.24
CA PHE A 76 -17.71 -8.04 -1.33
C PHE A 76 -18.95 -8.74 -0.79
N VAL A 77 -19.46 -8.27 0.35
CA VAL A 77 -20.75 -8.70 0.87
C VAL A 77 -21.79 -7.74 0.33
N THR A 78 -22.69 -8.22 -0.53
CA THR A 78 -23.89 -7.46 -0.88
C THR A 78 -24.86 -7.53 0.29
N GLN A 79 -24.91 -6.49 1.11
CA GLN A 79 -25.99 -6.32 2.08
C GLN A 79 -27.14 -5.60 1.36
N ALA A 80 -28.33 -6.21 1.36
CA ALA A 80 -29.48 -5.58 0.73
C ALA A 80 -29.87 -4.32 1.52
N PRO A 81 -30.12 -3.16 0.86
CA PRO A 81 -30.30 -1.88 1.55
C PRO A 81 -31.53 -1.79 2.47
N TRP A 82 -32.35 -2.85 2.57
CA TRP A 82 -33.59 -2.91 3.35
C TRP A 82 -33.57 -3.93 4.50
N GLU A 83 -32.44 -4.56 4.81
CA GLU A 83 -32.30 -5.41 5.99
C GLU A 83 -31.82 -4.57 7.18
N ASN A 84 -32.76 -3.87 7.85
CA ASN A 84 -32.66 -3.38 9.23
C ASN A 84 -34.05 -3.30 9.85
#